data_AF-A0A9E4W7D5-F1
#
_entry.id   AF-A0A9E4W7D5-F1
#
_cell.length_a   1.000
_cell.length_b   1.000
_cell.length_c   1.000
_cell.angle_alpha   90.00
_cell.angle_beta   90.00
_cell.angle_gamma   90.00
#
_symmetry.space_group_name_H-M   'P 1'
#
loop_
_entity.id
_entity.type
_entity.pdbx_description
1 polymer ?
#
loop_
_entity_poly.entity_id
_entity_poly.type
_entity_poly.pdbx_seq_one_letter_code
_entity_poly.pdbx_strand_id
1 'polypeptide(L)'
;MVVADASGSVGQIVAVDISIHNARTGIAGYAIVVSVVDTSIGRIANVRLPEFGLSIIGDLPAGSVDITAADLPGLLDGDIKEARLATLDIEMLKAGTTELLLELRSVDDDDGNVVIPSLVSGVLSVH
;
A
#
# COMPACT_ATOMS: atom_id res chain seq x y z
N MET A 1 -3.36 -6.05 -7.07
CA MET A 1 -2.69 -5.27 -6.01
C MET A 1 -3.14 -5.84 -4.68
N VAL A 2 -2.19 -6.12 -3.80
CA VAL A 2 -2.41 -6.86 -2.56
C VAL A 2 -1.79 -6.07 -1.43
N VAL A 3 -2.54 -5.87 -0.34
CA VAL A 3 -2.01 -5.46 0.96
C VAL A 3 -1.78 -6.72 1.78
N ALA A 4 -0.58 -6.90 2.32
CA ALA A 4 -0.27 -8.06 3.15
C ALA A 4 -1.06 -8.04 4.48
N ASP A 5 -1.29 -9.22 5.03
CA ASP A 5 -1.78 -9.35 6.40
C ASP A 5 -0.69 -8.94 7.41
N ALA A 6 -1.11 -8.54 8.60
CA ALA A 6 -0.22 -8.14 9.67
C ALA A 6 -0.72 -8.63 11.03
N SER A 7 0.22 -9.06 11.87
CA SER A 7 -0.08 -9.43 13.25
C SER A 7 1.01 -8.97 14.20
N GLY A 8 0.62 -8.50 15.39
CA GLY A 8 1.57 -8.05 16.40
C GLY A 8 0.92 -7.82 17.75
N SER A 9 1.72 -7.49 18.75
CA SER A 9 1.25 -7.17 20.09
C SER A 9 0.91 -5.68 20.22
N VAL A 10 0.02 -5.32 21.15
CA VAL A 10 -0.25 -3.90 21.47
C VAL A 10 1.05 -3.12 21.76
N GLY A 11 1.20 -1.95 21.14
CA GLY A 11 2.36 -1.07 21.22
C GLY A 11 3.47 -1.36 20.21
N GLN A 12 3.36 -2.45 19.42
CA GLN A 12 4.32 -2.72 18.35
C GLN A 12 4.03 -1.91 17.08
N ILE A 13 5.07 -1.67 16.31
CA ILE A 13 4.97 -1.19 14.93
C ILE A 13 5.36 -2.34 14.00
N VAL A 14 4.50 -2.67 13.04
CA VAL A 14 4.73 -3.77 12.08
C VAL A 14 4.74 -3.21 10.66
N ALA A 15 5.68 -3.70 9.85
CA ALA A 15 5.77 -3.36 8.43
C ALA A 15 4.80 -4.23 7.61
N VAL A 16 4.04 -3.58 6.71
CA VAL A 16 3.03 -4.22 5.86
C VAL A 16 3.28 -3.80 4.42
N ASP A 17 3.57 -4.77 3.55
CA ASP A 17 3.86 -4.48 2.15
C ASP A 17 2.58 -4.39 1.30
N ILE A 18 2.62 -3.48 0.33
CA ILE A 18 1.65 -3.38 -0.76
C ILE A 18 2.37 -3.79 -2.04
N SER A 19 1.84 -4.78 -2.75
CA SER A 19 2.47 -5.36 -3.94
C SER A 19 1.52 -5.40 -5.14
N ILE A 20 2.08 -5.25 -6.33
CA ILE A 20 1.41 -5.54 -7.61
C ILE A 20 1.89 -6.88 -8.13
N HIS A 21 1.02 -7.62 -8.79
CA HIS A 21 1.32 -8.94 -9.36
C HIS A 21 0.82 -9.01 -10.80
N ASN A 22 1.58 -9.70 -11.65
CA ASN A 22 1.25 -9.99 -13.04
C ASN A 22 0.89 -8.75 -13.89
N ALA A 23 1.67 -7.66 -13.76
CA ALA A 23 1.55 -6.49 -14.65
C ALA A 23 2.36 -6.75 -15.93
N ARG A 24 1.72 -6.77 -17.09
CA ARG A 24 2.35 -7.20 -18.36
C ARG A 24 3.11 -6.08 -19.09
N THR A 25 2.76 -4.83 -18.81
CA THR A 25 3.23 -3.63 -19.51
C THR A 25 3.83 -2.61 -18.54
N GLY A 26 4.33 -3.10 -17.41
CA GLY A 26 4.91 -2.27 -16.36
C GLY A 26 3.88 -1.48 -15.58
N ILE A 27 4.37 -0.55 -14.75
CA ILE A 27 3.59 0.39 -13.96
C ILE A 27 4.35 1.73 -13.93
N ALA A 28 3.88 2.69 -14.72
CA ALA A 28 4.45 4.04 -14.74
C ALA A 28 4.01 4.89 -13.54
N GLY A 29 2.83 4.62 -12.97
CA GLY A 29 2.34 5.36 -11.82
C GLY A 29 1.06 4.80 -11.22
N TYR A 30 0.77 5.21 -9.99
CA TYR A 30 -0.44 4.80 -9.29
C TYR A 30 -0.89 5.83 -8.25
N ALA A 31 -2.19 5.83 -7.96
CA ALA A 31 -2.81 6.52 -6.86
C ALA A 31 -3.77 5.57 -6.14
N ILE A 32 -3.56 5.38 -4.84
CA ILE A 32 -4.32 4.45 -3.98
C ILE A 32 -4.65 5.08 -2.64
N VAL A 33 -5.62 4.51 -1.95
CA VAL A 33 -5.94 4.82 -0.56
C VAL A 33 -5.86 3.53 0.25
N VAL A 34 -5.21 3.59 1.41
CA VAL A 34 -5.24 2.50 2.38
C VAL A 34 -5.80 3.00 3.69
N SER A 35 -6.75 2.25 4.27
CA SER A 35 -7.41 2.59 5.52
C SER A 35 -7.40 1.44 6.52
N VAL A 36 -7.14 1.74 7.79
CA VAL A 36 -7.47 0.85 8.90
C VAL A 36 -8.94 1.06 9.25
N VAL A 37 -9.79 0.06 8.99
CA VAL A 37 -11.25 0.21 9.12
C VAL A 37 -11.67 0.57 10.55
N ASP A 38 -11.12 -0.11 11.56
CA ASP A 38 -11.24 0.27 12.97
C ASP A 38 -9.93 0.90 13.47
N THR A 39 -9.89 2.23 13.47
CA THR A 39 -8.73 3.02 13.89
C THR A 39 -8.44 2.93 15.39
N SER A 40 -9.33 2.31 16.19
CA SER A 40 -9.02 2.01 17.59
C SER A 40 -8.09 0.79 17.74
N ILE A 41 -8.02 -0.09 16.73
CA ILE A 41 -7.19 -1.30 16.71
C ILE A 41 -5.78 -0.99 16.16
N GLY A 42 -5.66 -0.13 15.16
CA GLY A 42 -4.37 0.27 14.62
C GLY A 42 -4.39 1.59 13.86
N ARG A 43 -3.20 2.12 13.55
CA ARG A 43 -3.01 3.37 12.81
C ARG A 43 -1.79 3.29 11.91
N ILE A 44 -1.85 3.92 10.74
CA ILE A 44 -0.72 4.04 9.83
C ILE A 44 0.22 5.11 10.41
N ALA A 45 1.40 4.69 10.82
CA ALA A 45 2.41 5.57 11.43
C ALA A 45 3.33 6.21 10.38
N ASN A 46 3.66 5.45 9.33
CA ASN A 46 4.57 5.88 8.28
C ASN A 46 4.32 5.11 6.97
N VAL A 47 4.76 5.68 5.85
CA VAL A 47 4.74 5.04 4.53
C VAL A 47 6.14 5.16 3.92
N ARG A 48 6.66 4.04 3.42
CA ARG A 48 7.96 3.97 2.74
C ARG A 48 7.74 3.47 1.32
N LEU A 49 8.30 4.18 0.34
CA LEU A 49 8.25 3.78 -1.07
C LEU A 49 9.66 3.44 -1.57
N PRO A 50 9.79 2.59 -2.60
CA PRO A 50 10.96 2.59 -3.46
C PRO A 50 11.26 3.99 -4.02
N GLU A 51 12.47 4.19 -4.54
CA GLU A 51 12.91 5.47 -5.09
C GLU A 51 12.30 5.74 -6.48
N PHE A 52 10.98 5.93 -6.52
CA PHE A 52 10.24 6.18 -7.77
C PHE A 52 10.49 7.58 -8.34
N GLY A 53 11.19 8.47 -7.63
CA GLY A 53 11.50 9.82 -8.11
C GLY A 53 10.38 10.84 -7.93
N LEU A 54 9.11 10.42 -7.92
CA LEU A 54 7.99 11.25 -7.49
C LEU A 54 7.03 10.47 -6.58
N SER A 55 6.74 11.04 -5.41
CA SER A 55 5.71 10.53 -4.51
C SER A 55 5.01 11.66 -3.75
N ILE A 56 3.72 11.46 -3.48
CA ILE A 56 2.89 12.30 -2.63
C ILE A 56 2.20 11.35 -1.64
N ILE A 57 2.39 11.61 -0.35
CA ILE A 57 1.84 10.83 0.74
C ILE A 57 0.96 11.76 1.56
N GLY A 58 -0.24 11.32 1.92
CA GLY A 58 -1.13 12.04 2.83
C GLY A 58 -0.53 12.21 4.23
N ASP A 59 -1.18 13.04 5.05
CA ASP A 59 -0.70 13.32 6.40
C ASP A 59 -0.66 12.07 7.28
N LEU A 60 0.40 11.94 8.09
CA LEU A 60 0.64 10.82 9.00
C LEU A 60 1.04 11.33 10.39
N PRO A 61 0.73 10.60 11.47
CA PRO A 61 0.06 9.30 11.48
C PRO A 61 -1.47 9.42 11.30
N ALA A 62 -2.08 8.47 10.58
CA ALA A 62 -3.51 8.54 10.24
C ALA A 62 -4.18 7.16 10.13
N GLY A 63 -5.52 7.13 10.24
CA GLY A 63 -6.31 5.93 10.00
C GLY A 63 -6.53 5.61 8.52
N SER A 64 -6.25 6.58 7.64
CA SER A 64 -6.31 6.45 6.19
C SER A 64 -5.23 7.31 5.57
N VAL A 65 -4.61 6.84 4.49
CA VAL A 65 -3.56 7.59 3.78
C VAL A 65 -3.75 7.46 2.27
N ASP A 66 -3.70 8.59 1.56
CA ASP A 66 -3.58 8.64 0.12
C ASP A 66 -2.10 8.48 -0.26
N ILE A 67 -1.81 7.60 -1.23
CA ILE A 67 -0.46 7.36 -1.74
C ILE A 67 -0.51 7.52 -3.25
N THR A 68 0.24 8.49 -3.77
CA THR A 68 0.46 8.67 -5.20
C THR A 68 1.94 8.56 -5.50
N ALA A 69 2.31 7.80 -6.53
CA ALA A 69 3.69 7.71 -6.99
C ALA A 69 3.75 7.56 -8.52
N ALA A 70 4.83 8.05 -9.11
CA ALA A 70 5.17 7.82 -10.51
C ALA A 70 6.60 7.29 -10.56
N ASP A 71 6.83 6.19 -11.27
CA ASP A 71 8.11 5.51 -11.40
C ASP A 71 8.95 6.13 -12.51
N LEU A 72 9.55 7.29 -12.21
CA LEU A 72 10.38 8.03 -13.16
C LEU A 72 11.68 7.30 -13.57
N PRO A 73 12.31 6.48 -12.70
CA PRO A 73 13.50 5.71 -13.07
C PRO A 73 13.23 4.41 -13.84
N GLY A 74 11.98 3.96 -13.98
CA GLY A 74 11.64 2.70 -14.64
C GLY A 74 12.01 1.45 -13.83
N LEU A 75 11.80 1.48 -12.50
CA LEU A 75 11.97 0.34 -11.61
C LEU A 75 10.90 -0.76 -11.81
N LEU A 76 9.79 -0.40 -12.44
CA LEU A 76 8.59 -1.20 -12.66
C LEU A 76 8.29 -1.36 -14.16
N ASP A 77 9.31 -1.30 -15.03
CA ASP A 77 9.13 -1.44 -16.48
C ASP A 77 8.84 -2.90 -16.92
N GLY A 78 7.98 -3.06 -17.91
CA GLY A 78 7.77 -4.32 -18.61
C GLY A 78 7.02 -5.41 -17.82
N ASP A 79 7.33 -6.69 -18.09
CA ASP A 79 6.57 -7.80 -17.49
C ASP A 79 6.99 -8.05 -16.03
N ILE A 80 6.13 -7.64 -15.10
CA ILE A 80 6.30 -7.80 -13.66
C ILE A 80 5.47 -8.97 -13.16
N LYS A 81 6.15 -10.01 -12.68
CA LYS A 81 5.49 -11.08 -11.93
C LYS A 81 4.99 -10.59 -10.57
N GLU A 82 5.85 -9.87 -9.84
CA GLU A 82 5.56 -9.29 -8.54
C GLU A 82 6.52 -8.14 -8.27
N ALA A 83 6.01 -7.02 -7.75
CA ALA A 83 6.82 -5.90 -7.29
C ALA A 83 6.15 -5.20 -6.10
N ARG A 84 6.97 -4.68 -5.20
CA ARG A 84 6.51 -3.89 -4.05
C ARG A 84 6.30 -2.44 -4.46
N LEU A 85 5.13 -1.91 -4.16
CA LEU A 85 4.76 -0.52 -4.41
C LEU A 85 5.03 0.36 -3.18
N ALA A 86 4.71 -0.11 -1.98
CA ALA A 86 4.95 0.60 -0.74
C ALA A 86 5.07 -0.36 0.45
N THR A 87 5.63 0.13 1.56
CA THR A 87 5.59 -0.50 2.87
C THR A 87 4.94 0.47 3.85
N LEU A 88 3.87 0.04 4.52
CA LEU A 88 3.21 0.77 5.59
C LEU A 88 3.84 0.34 6.92
N ASP A 89 4.14 1.28 7.80
CA ASP A 89 4.43 0.98 9.20
C ASP A 89 3.15 1.18 10.01
N ILE A 90 2.57 0.11 10.53
CA ILE A 90 1.30 0.11 11.27
C ILE A 90 1.57 0.01 12.77
N GLU A 91 1.11 1.00 13.53
CA GLU A 91 1.11 0.99 14.98
C GLU A 91 -0.10 0.20 15.51
N MET A 92 0.16 -0.81 16.34
CA MET A 92 -0.83 -1.70 16.95
C MET A 92 -1.36 -1.09 18.24
N LEU A 93 -2.59 -0.58 18.25
CA LEU A 93 -3.11 0.25 19.35
C LEU A 93 -3.89 -0.56 20.39
N LYS A 94 -4.68 -1.54 19.96
CA LYS A 94 -5.58 -2.30 20.84
C LYS A 94 -5.80 -3.70 20.29
N ALA A 95 -5.85 -4.69 21.19
CA ALA A 95 -6.17 -6.07 20.83
C ALA A 95 -7.52 -6.17 20.09
N GLY A 96 -7.53 -6.94 19.01
CA GLY A 96 -8.66 -7.07 18.09
C GLY A 96 -8.23 -7.38 16.66
N THR A 97 -9.19 -7.50 15.76
CA THR A 97 -8.95 -7.71 14.33
C THR A 97 -9.68 -6.63 13.53
N THR A 98 -9.01 -6.03 12.55
CA THR A 98 -9.59 -5.09 11.60
C THR A 98 -9.06 -5.33 10.20
N GLU A 99 -9.79 -4.88 9.19
CA GLU A 99 -9.32 -4.88 7.80
C GLU A 99 -8.37 -3.69 7.54
N LEU A 100 -7.37 -3.92 6.70
CA LEU A 100 -6.58 -2.93 5.98
C LEU A 100 -7.16 -2.80 4.56
N LEU A 101 -8.12 -1.90 4.42
CA LEU A 101 -8.89 -1.72 3.19
C LEU A 101 -8.03 -1.00 2.14
N LEU A 102 -7.97 -1.57 0.93
CA LEU A 102 -7.31 -0.97 -0.23
C LEU A 102 -8.36 -0.45 -1.23
N GLU A 103 -8.26 0.83 -1.58
CA GLU A 103 -9.04 1.45 -2.64
C GLU A 103 -8.13 1.97 -3.76
N LEU A 104 -8.54 1.74 -5.02
CA LEU A 104 -7.83 2.19 -6.20
C LEU A 104 -8.39 3.54 -6.67
N ARG A 105 -7.51 4.51 -6.96
CA ARG A 105 -7.86 5.74 -7.69
C ARG A 105 -7.44 5.64 -9.16
N SER A 106 -6.19 5.29 -9.41
CA SER A 106 -5.66 5.03 -10.75
C SER A 106 -4.40 4.18 -10.70
N VAL A 107 -4.10 3.51 -11.80
CA VAL A 107 -2.81 2.87 -12.11
C VAL A 107 -2.63 3.03 -13.60
N ASP A 108 -1.46 3.47 -14.04
CA ASP A 108 -1.11 3.60 -15.45
C ASP A 108 0.11 2.72 -15.76
N ASP A 109 0.11 2.07 -16.92
CA ASP A 109 1.25 1.30 -17.42
C ASP A 109 2.29 2.18 -18.14
N ASP A 110 3.38 1.57 -18.62
CA ASP A 110 4.49 2.29 -19.26
C ASP A 110 4.08 3.01 -20.54
N ASP A 111 3.00 2.54 -21.18
CA ASP A 111 2.42 3.13 -22.39
C ASP A 111 1.40 4.24 -22.07
N GLY A 112 1.15 4.51 -20.78
CA GLY A 112 0.19 5.51 -20.30
C GLY A 112 -1.27 5.04 -20.34
N ASN A 113 -1.52 3.73 -20.45
CA ASN A 113 -2.86 3.17 -20.39
C ASN A 113 -3.28 2.89 -18.95
N VAL A 114 -4.54 3.19 -18.64
CA VAL A 114 -5.12 2.85 -17.33
C VAL A 114 -5.22 1.33 -17.17
N VAL A 115 -4.71 0.83 -16.06
CA VAL A 115 -4.78 -0.58 -15.64
C VAL A 115 -5.72 -0.72 -14.44
N ILE A 116 -6.57 -1.75 -14.45
CA ILE A 116 -7.48 -2.06 -13.34
C ILE A 116 -7.07 -3.41 -12.74
N PRO A 117 -6.20 -3.44 -11.71
CA PRO A 117 -5.85 -4.67 -11.02
C PRO A 117 -6.98 -5.14 -10.11
N SER A 118 -7.07 -6.46 -9.89
CA SER A 118 -7.84 -6.99 -8.75
C SER A 118 -7.24 -6.49 -7.44
N LEU A 119 -8.08 -6.06 -6.50
CA LEU A 119 -7.66 -5.57 -5.18
C LEU A 119 -7.87 -6.66 -4.13
N VAL A 120 -6.89 -6.82 -3.25
CA VAL A 120 -6.96 -7.71 -2.09
C VAL A 120 -6.53 -6.89 -0.87
N SER A 121 -7.49 -6.62 0.02
CA SER A 121 -7.27 -6.01 1.33
C SER A 121 -6.54 -6.98 2.27
N GLY A 122 -5.79 -6.43 3.22
CA GLY A 122 -5.13 -7.20 4.28
C GLY A 122 -5.97 -7.26 5.56
N VAL A 123 -5.56 -8.12 6.49
CA VAL A 123 -6.11 -8.23 7.84
C VAL A 123 -5.06 -7.85 8.87
N LEU A 124 -5.43 -6.96 9.78
CA LEU A 124 -4.64 -6.56 10.94
C LEU A 124 -5.12 -7.29 12.19
N SER A 125 -4.26 -8.07 12.83
CA SER A 125 -4.57 -8.83 14.05
C SER A 125 -3.66 -8.45 15.22
N VAL A 126 -4.24 -7.86 16.27
CA VAL A 126 -3.54 -7.38 17.45
C VAL A 126 -3.85 -8.25 18.66
N HIS A 127 -2.82 -8.67 19.39
CA HIS A 127 -2.92 -9.50 20.59
C HIS A 127 -2.24 -8.89 21.83
#